data_AF-A0AAD8Q1G7-F1
#
_entry.id   AF-A0AAD8Q1G7-F1
#
_cell.length_a   1.000
_cell.length_b   1.000
_cell.length_c   1.000
_cell.angle_alpha   90.00
_cell.angle_beta   90.00
_cell.angle_gamma   90.00
#
_symmetry.space_group_name_H-M   'P 1'
#
loop_
_entity.id
_entity.type
_entity.pdbx_description
1 polymer ?
#
loop_
_entity_poly.entity_id
_entity_poly.type
_entity_poly.pdbx_seq_one_letter_code
_entity_poly.pdbx_strand_id
1 'polypeptide(L)'
;MLKLLHVPPPGADELGGGGGKKDKAKRALDCFDGPLEIYPSSKIKHFEAIARKTGVAYTDMLFFDDESRNRETESLGVTMHLVRDGVSWAEMEKGVMEWRKRRGYLG
;
A
#
# COMPACT_ATOMS: atom_id res chain seq x y z
N MET A 1 -1.72 -13.15 -6.46
CA MET A 1 -0.53 -13.14 -7.32
C MET A 1 0.75 -12.60 -6.63
N LEU A 2 0.75 -12.19 -5.34
CA LEU A 2 1.97 -11.77 -4.61
C LEU A 2 2.72 -12.91 -3.89
N LYS A 3 2.08 -14.08 -3.67
CA LYS A 3 2.71 -15.21 -2.95
C LYS A 3 3.96 -15.78 -3.63
N LEU A 4 4.09 -15.55 -4.94
CA LEU A 4 5.17 -16.05 -5.79
C LEU A 4 6.26 -15.00 -6.06
N LEU A 5 6.02 -13.73 -5.68
CA LEU A 5 6.96 -12.64 -5.92
C LEU A 5 7.97 -12.54 -4.77
N HIS A 6 9.25 -12.48 -5.11
CA HIS A 6 10.34 -12.27 -4.17
C HIS A 6 11.06 -10.95 -4.50
N VAL A 7 11.37 -10.20 -3.45
CA VAL A 7 12.17 -8.98 -3.51
C VAL A 7 13.64 -9.39 -3.31
N PRO A 8 14.53 -9.00 -4.23
CA PRO A 8 15.95 -9.30 -4.11
C PRO A 8 16.55 -8.57 -2.87
N PRO A 9 17.63 -9.10 -2.30
CA PRO A 9 18.32 -8.41 -1.22
C PRO A 9 18.89 -7.06 -1.71
N PRO A 10 19.01 -6.04 -0.83
CA PRO A 10 19.65 -4.78 -1.18
C PRO A 10 21.06 -5.02 -1.75
N GLY A 11 21.36 -4.47 -2.92
CA GLY A 11 22.66 -4.64 -3.60
C GLY A 11 22.78 -5.89 -4.49
N ALA A 12 21.71 -6.66 -4.71
CA ALA A 12 21.73 -7.78 -5.66
C ALA A 12 21.99 -7.34 -7.12
N ASP A 13 21.65 -6.09 -7.44
CA ASP A 13 21.82 -5.50 -8.78
C ASP A 13 23.21 -4.87 -8.99
N GLU A 14 24.03 -4.77 -7.94
CA GLU A 14 25.40 -4.27 -8.04
C GLU A 14 26.37 -5.43 -8.35
N LEU A 15 26.73 -5.55 -9.63
CA LEU A 15 27.82 -6.38 -10.13
C LEU A 15 29.16 -5.92 -9.52
N GLY A 16 29.49 -6.35 -8.30
CA GLY A 16 30.77 -5.98 -7.67
C GLY A 16 31.06 -6.74 -6.38
N GLY A 17 32.12 -7.55 -6.40
CA GLY A 17 32.44 -8.51 -5.35
C GLY A 17 32.72 -7.93 -3.96
N GLY A 18 32.20 -8.60 -2.94
CA GLY A 18 32.56 -8.39 -1.53
C GLY A 18 31.91 -9.47 -0.67
N GLY A 19 32.70 -10.33 -0.03
CA GLY A 19 32.27 -11.52 0.71
C GLY A 19 31.55 -11.24 2.04
N GLY A 20 30.42 -10.53 2.01
CA GLY A 20 29.48 -10.38 3.12
C GLY A 20 28.37 -11.44 3.07
N LYS A 21 27.76 -11.76 4.23
CA LYS A 21 26.58 -12.65 4.32
C LYS A 21 25.54 -12.24 3.27
N LYS A 22 25.25 -13.12 2.31
CA LYS A 22 24.20 -12.89 1.31
C LYS A 22 22.85 -12.90 2.03
N ASP A 23 22.23 -11.74 2.15
CA ASP A 23 20.83 -11.65 2.58
C ASP A 23 19.96 -12.45 1.60
N LYS A 24 19.00 -13.20 2.13
CA LYS A 24 18.11 -14.02 1.31
C LYS A 24 17.01 -13.16 0.70
N ALA A 25 16.59 -13.51 -0.52
CA ALA A 25 15.42 -12.90 -1.13
C ALA A 25 14.19 -13.04 -0.20
N LYS A 26 13.47 -11.95 -0.01
CA LYS A 26 12.30 -11.86 0.89
C LYS A 26 11.02 -11.98 0.07
N ARG A 27 9.98 -12.63 0.58
CA ARG A 27 8.69 -12.65 -0.15
C ARG A 27 8.12 -11.24 -0.14
N ALA A 28 7.56 -10.79 -1.26
CA ALA A 28 7.01 -9.44 -1.36
C ALA A 28 5.91 -9.15 -0.32
N LEU A 29 5.14 -10.17 0.08
CA LEU A 29 4.14 -10.04 1.13
C LEU A 29 4.74 -9.68 2.49
N ASP A 30 5.96 -10.12 2.76
CA ASP A 30 6.60 -9.89 4.06
C ASP A 30 7.10 -8.44 4.18
N CYS A 31 7.04 -7.64 3.11
CA CYS A 31 7.35 -6.20 3.13
C CYS A 31 6.21 -5.36 3.75
N PHE A 32 5.07 -5.96 4.07
CA PHE A 32 3.92 -5.29 4.64
C PHE A 32 3.66 -5.80 6.06
N ASP A 33 3.72 -4.91 7.04
CA ASP A 33 3.53 -5.25 8.47
C ASP A 33 2.06 -5.20 8.91
N GLY A 34 1.14 -4.81 8.01
CA GLY A 34 -0.29 -4.66 8.28
C GLY A 34 -1.12 -5.93 8.04
N PRO A 35 -2.38 -5.96 8.50
CA PRO A 35 -3.29 -7.06 8.21
C PRO A 35 -3.61 -7.16 6.72
N LEU A 36 -3.67 -8.39 6.21
CA LEU A 36 -4.00 -8.68 4.82
C LEU A 36 -5.47 -9.09 4.67
N GLU A 37 -6.29 -8.24 4.06
CA GLU A 37 -7.67 -8.57 3.67
C GLU A 37 -7.72 -8.91 2.17
N ILE A 38 -7.44 -10.17 1.83
CA ILE A 38 -7.36 -10.65 0.44
C ILE A 38 -8.37 -11.78 0.22
N TYR A 39 -9.60 -11.42 -0.12
CA TYR A 39 -10.69 -12.33 -0.46
C TYR A 39 -11.74 -11.60 -1.30
N PRO A 40 -12.65 -12.31 -2.00
CA PRO A 40 -13.73 -11.66 -2.75
C PRO A 40 -14.74 -10.98 -1.82
N SER A 41 -14.83 -9.65 -1.88
CA SER A 41 -15.83 -8.83 -1.17
C SER A 41 -15.83 -7.38 -1.66
N SER A 42 -16.69 -6.54 -1.08
CA SER A 42 -16.59 -5.08 -1.27
C SER A 42 -15.39 -4.52 -0.50
N LYS A 43 -14.79 -3.45 -1.01
CA LYS A 43 -13.66 -2.80 -0.33
C LYS A 43 -14.09 -2.17 1.00
N ILE A 44 -15.36 -1.79 1.14
CA ILE A 44 -15.94 -1.37 2.43
C ILE A 44 -15.69 -2.44 3.51
N LYS A 45 -16.02 -3.71 3.25
CA LYS A 45 -15.81 -4.80 4.23
C LYS A 45 -14.33 -5.03 4.56
N HIS A 46 -13.45 -4.82 3.59
CA HIS A 46 -12.01 -4.93 3.82
C HIS A 46 -11.54 -3.80 4.75
N PHE A 47 -11.96 -2.57 4.50
CA PHE A 47 -11.63 -1.42 5.35
C PHE A 47 -12.20 -1.55 6.77
N GLU A 48 -13.42 -2.05 6.93
CA GLU A 48 -13.99 -2.36 8.25
C GLU A 48 -13.14 -3.38 9.03
N ALA A 49 -12.65 -4.41 8.35
CA ALA A 49 -11.78 -5.42 8.96
C ALA A 49 -10.39 -4.84 9.31
N ILE A 50 -9.80 -4.03 8.43
CA ILE A 50 -8.53 -3.34 8.67
C ILE A 50 -8.66 -2.38 9.85
N ALA A 51 -9.68 -1.52 9.87
CA ALA A 51 -9.92 -0.58 10.97
C ALA A 51 -10.12 -1.32 12.30
N ARG A 52 -10.89 -2.40 12.32
CA ARG A 52 -11.08 -3.24 13.52
C ARG A 52 -9.78 -3.87 14.01
N LYS A 53 -8.90 -4.34 13.12
CA LYS A 53 -7.63 -5.00 13.48
C LYS A 53 -6.53 -4.02 13.90
N THR A 54 -6.51 -2.85 13.28
CA THR A 54 -5.44 -1.86 13.48
C THR A 54 -5.79 -0.76 14.48
N GLY A 55 -7.08 -0.48 14.69
CA GLY A 55 -7.55 0.68 15.45
C GLY A 55 -7.34 2.02 14.75
N VAL A 56 -6.83 2.02 13.51
CA VAL A 56 -6.60 3.24 12.72
C VAL A 56 -7.93 3.81 12.24
N ALA A 57 -8.13 5.12 12.38
CA ALA A 57 -9.34 5.77 11.90
C ALA A 57 -9.35 5.82 10.37
N TYR A 58 -10.53 5.75 9.74
CA TYR A 58 -10.62 5.77 8.28
C TYR A 58 -10.00 7.03 7.66
N THR A 59 -10.11 8.17 8.33
CA THR A 59 -9.49 9.44 7.91
C THR A 59 -7.96 9.42 7.94
N ASP A 60 -7.35 8.49 8.67
CA ASP A 60 -5.92 8.23 8.69
C ASP A 60 -5.46 7.26 7.59
N MET A 61 -6.38 6.77 6.74
CA MET A 61 -6.09 5.80 5.69
C MET A 61 -6.02 6.43 4.30
N LEU A 62 -4.99 6.06 3.55
CA LEU A 62 -4.82 6.36 2.13
C LEU A 62 -4.83 5.05 1.34
N PHE A 63 -5.66 5.01 0.30
CA PHE A 63 -5.95 3.81 -0.48
C PHE A 63 -5.65 4.03 -1.96
N PHE A 64 -4.75 3.22 -2.51
CA PHE A 64 -4.42 3.18 -3.94
C PHE A 64 -5.12 2.01 -4.61
N ASP A 65 -5.88 2.27 -5.67
CA ASP A 65 -6.59 1.23 -6.42
C ASP A 65 -6.86 1.72 -7.85
N ASP A 66 -6.87 0.82 -8.83
CA ASP A 66 -7.08 1.12 -10.25
C ASP A 66 -8.54 1.12 -10.66
N GLU A 67 -9.42 0.63 -9.78
CA GLU A 67 -10.83 0.46 -10.06
C GLU A 67 -11.66 1.61 -9.45
N SER A 68 -12.16 2.49 -10.33
CA SER A 68 -12.89 3.70 -9.96
C SER A 68 -14.11 3.48 -9.08
N ARG A 69 -14.82 2.34 -9.19
CA ARG A 69 -15.98 2.04 -8.33
C ARG A 69 -15.60 1.91 -6.85
N ASN A 70 -14.34 1.58 -6.55
CA ASN A 70 -13.85 1.45 -5.17
C ASN A 70 -13.75 2.81 -4.44
N ARG A 71 -14.01 3.92 -5.15
CA ARG A 71 -14.24 5.25 -4.55
C ARG A 71 -15.38 5.26 -3.53
N GLU A 72 -16.28 4.28 -3.54
CA GLU A 72 -17.29 4.09 -2.48
C GLU A 72 -16.70 4.06 -1.05
N THR A 73 -15.43 3.64 -0.91
CA THR A 73 -14.71 3.63 0.37
C THR A 73 -14.51 5.02 0.97
N GLU A 74 -14.57 6.09 0.16
CA GLU A 74 -14.51 7.48 0.65
C GLU A 74 -15.71 7.81 1.54
N SER A 75 -16.83 7.09 1.43
CA SER A 75 -17.99 7.23 2.35
C SER A 75 -17.66 6.88 3.80
N LEU A 76 -16.60 6.08 4.04
CA LEU A 76 -16.09 5.78 5.38
C LEU A 76 -15.15 6.88 5.91
N GLY A 77 -14.66 7.78 5.04
CA GLY A 77 -13.64 8.78 5.36
C GLY A 77 -12.22 8.44 4.86
N VAL A 78 -12.04 7.28 4.21
CA VAL A 78 -10.76 6.92 3.55
C VAL A 78 -10.46 7.90 2.42
N THR A 79 -9.18 8.24 2.22
CA THR A 79 -8.76 8.94 1.00
C THR A 79 -8.45 7.92 -0.09
N MET A 80 -9.20 7.91 -1.19
CA MET A 80 -8.95 7.00 -2.31
C MET A 80 -8.27 7.73 -3.48
N HIS A 81 -7.08 7.23 -3.85
CA HIS A 81 -6.28 7.67 -4.98
C HIS A 81 -6.39 6.65 -6.13
N LEU A 82 -6.95 7.08 -7.25
CA LEU A 82 -7.15 6.25 -8.44
C LEU A 82 -5.85 6.17 -9.25
N VAL A 83 -5.26 4.99 -9.36
CA VAL A 83 -4.02 4.76 -10.12
C VAL A 83 -4.29 4.02 -11.42
N ARG A 84 -4.05 4.63 -12.58
CA ARG A 84 -4.39 4.01 -13.89
C ARG A 84 -3.38 2.99 -14.37
N ASP A 85 -2.10 3.26 -14.13
CA ASP A 85 -0.97 2.48 -14.66
C ASP A 85 -0.15 1.83 -13.52
N GLY A 86 -0.84 1.52 -12.42
CA GLY A 86 -0.23 1.01 -11.20
C GLY A 86 0.42 2.09 -10.33
N VAL A 87 0.92 1.66 -9.17
CA VAL A 87 1.53 2.58 -8.19
C VAL A 87 2.97 2.89 -8.60
N SER A 88 3.24 4.16 -8.87
CA SER A 88 4.59 4.71 -9.04
C SER A 88 4.94 5.64 -7.88
N TRP A 89 6.20 6.09 -7.82
CA TRP A 89 6.59 7.12 -6.86
C TRP A 89 5.79 8.42 -7.01
N ALA A 90 5.51 8.82 -8.24
CA ALA A 90 4.71 10.01 -8.51
C ALA A 90 3.25 9.83 -8.03
N GLU A 91 2.66 8.66 -8.21
CA GLU A 91 1.33 8.36 -7.69
C GLU A 91 1.33 8.34 -6.16
N MET A 92 2.36 7.75 -5.54
CA MET A 92 2.52 7.75 -4.09
C MET A 92 2.57 9.17 -3.52
N GLU A 93 3.38 10.04 -4.12
CA GLU A 93 3.49 11.45 -3.71
C GLU A 93 2.16 12.20 -3.84
N LYS A 94 1.49 12.06 -4.99
CA LYS A 94 0.17 12.67 -5.21
C LYS A 94 -0.85 12.20 -4.18
N GLY A 95 -0.94 10.88 -3.94
CA GLY A 95 -1.86 10.32 -2.95
C GLY A 95 -1.59 10.87 -1.54
N VAL A 96 -0.32 10.96 -1.14
CA VAL A 96 0.07 11.54 0.17
C VAL A 96 -0.30 13.02 0.23
N MET A 97 -0.05 13.80 -0.82
CA MET A 97 -0.44 15.20 -0.88
C MET A 97 -1.95 15.40 -0.76
N GLU A 98 -2.75 14.59 -1.48
CA GLU A 98 -4.21 14.62 -1.43
C GLU A 98 -4.73 14.30 -0.03
N TRP A 99 -4.19 13.25 0.59
CA TRP A 99 -4.52 12.87 1.96
C TRP A 99 -4.18 13.98 2.97
N ARG A 100 -2.98 14.58 2.86
CA ARG A 100 -2.58 15.71 3.72
C ARG A 100 -3.49 16.92 3.58
N LYS A 101 -3.83 17.28 2.34
CA LYS A 101 -4.72 18.41 2.03
C LYS A 101 -6.10 18.22 2.66
N ARG A 102 -6.69 17.02 2.56
CA ARG A 102 -8.01 16.72 3.18
C ARG A 102 -8.00 16.83 4.71
N ARG A 103 -6.82 16.70 5.32
CA ARG A 103 -6.63 16.76 6.77
C ARG A 103 -6.20 18.14 7.28
N GLY A 104 -6.06 19.12 6.40
CA GLY A 104 -5.59 20.46 6.79
C GLY A 104 -4.11 20.49 7.18
N TYR A 105 -3.34 19.45 6.83
CA TYR A 105 -1.88 19.50 6.89
C TYR A 105 -1.38 20.34 5.73
N LEU A 106 -1.48 21.66 5.86
CA LEU A 106 -0.86 22.61 4.94
C LEU A 106 0.66 22.46 5.06
N GLY A 107 1.32 22.30 3.91
CA GLY A 107 2.78 22.36 3.79
C GLY A 107 3.28 23.79 3.87
#